data_AF-A0A1B6K9A5-F1
#
_entry.id   AF-A0A1B6K9A5-F1
#
_cell.length_a   1.000
_cell.length_b   1.000
_cell.length_c   1.000
_cell.angle_alpha   90.00
_cell.angle_beta   90.00
_cell.angle_gamma   90.00
#
_symmetry.space_group_name_H-M   'P 1'
#
loop_
_entity.id
_entity.type
_entity.pdbx_description
1 polymer ?
#
loop_
_entity_poly.entity_id
_entity_poly.type
_entity_poly.pdbx_seq_one_letter_code
_entity_poly.pdbx_strand_id
1 'polypeptide(L)'
;MPCHLHPTSALFGMGFTPDYVVYHELIMTAKEYMQCVTAVDGHWLAELGPMFFSVKETGRSGSAKRRRALEHLHHMEGQMKAAQEEMRVRQEESERRNMVSVRKSEIITPGAREPGTPATPRRTPVRLGL
;
A
#
# COMPACT_ATOMS: atom_id res chain seq x y z
N MET A 1 8.52 -40.84 21.57
CA MET A 1 7.92 -41.58 22.71
C MET A 1 6.70 -40.81 23.17
N PRO A 2 5.56 -41.46 23.43
CA PRO A 2 4.39 -40.80 23.98
C PRO A 2 4.68 -40.36 25.42
N CYS A 3 4.49 -39.08 25.71
CA CYS A 3 4.72 -38.50 27.03
C CYS A 3 3.39 -38.06 27.65
N HIS A 4 3.25 -38.20 28.97
CA HIS A 4 2.00 -37.93 29.67
C HIS A 4 2.13 -36.72 30.61
N LEU A 5 1.01 -36.06 30.91
CA LEU A 5 0.97 -35.06 31.98
C LEU A 5 1.21 -35.76 33.32
N HIS A 6 2.13 -35.23 34.13
CA HIS A 6 2.33 -35.73 35.48
C HIS A 6 1.04 -35.53 36.32
N PRO A 7 0.65 -36.48 37.20
CA PRO A 7 -0.59 -36.37 37.99
C PRO A 7 -0.67 -35.14 38.90
N THR A 8 0.47 -34.56 39.29
CA THR A 8 0.53 -33.32 40.10
C THR A 8 0.43 -32.04 39.26
N SER A 9 0.41 -32.16 37.94
CA SER A 9 0.25 -31.00 37.05
C SER A 9 -1.14 -30.41 37.18
N ALA A 10 -1.25 -29.07 37.21
CA ALA A 10 -2.55 -28.39 37.26
C ALA A 10 -3.44 -28.67 36.05
N LEU A 11 -2.83 -29.01 34.91
CA LEU A 11 -3.58 -29.37 33.69
C LEU A 11 -4.15 -30.80 33.74
N PHE A 12 -3.71 -31.62 34.70
CA PHE A 12 -4.19 -32.98 34.85
C PHE A 12 -5.64 -32.98 35.38
N GLY A 13 -6.55 -33.62 34.65
CA GLY A 13 -7.97 -33.73 35.06
C GLY A 13 -8.89 -32.61 34.58
N MET A 14 -8.44 -31.67 33.76
CA MET A 14 -9.27 -30.57 33.23
C MET A 14 -10.27 -31.00 32.13
N GLY A 15 -10.27 -32.27 31.70
CA GLY A 15 -11.19 -32.80 30.69
C GLY A 15 -10.87 -32.43 29.24
N PHE A 16 -9.91 -31.52 29.02
CA PHE A 16 -9.31 -31.25 27.71
C PHE A 16 -7.79 -31.22 27.84
N THR A 17 -7.09 -31.63 26.80
CA THR A 17 -5.64 -31.54 26.70
C THR A 17 -5.28 -30.45 25.69
N PRO A 18 -4.56 -29.39 26.08
CA PRO A 18 -4.13 -28.36 25.13
C PRO A 18 -3.20 -28.95 24.06
N ASP A 19 -3.26 -28.40 22.85
CA ASP A 19 -2.45 -28.87 21.71
C ASP A 19 -0.95 -28.60 21.88
N TYR A 20 -0.60 -27.50 22.55
CA TYR A 20 0.78 -27.08 22.80
C TYR A 20 1.00 -26.81 24.29
N VAL A 21 2.11 -27.33 24.80
CA VAL A 21 2.51 -27.18 26.20
C VAL A 21 4.01 -26.95 26.31
N VAL A 22 4.40 -26.26 27.38
CA VAL A 22 5.80 -26.16 27.84
C VAL A 22 5.89 -26.82 29.20
N TYR A 23 6.96 -27.58 29.43
CA TYR A 23 7.24 -28.26 30.70
C TYR A 23 8.59 -27.81 31.28
N HIS A 24 8.74 -27.87 32.60
CA HIS A 24 10.01 -27.55 33.25
C HIS A 24 10.94 -28.76 33.30
N GLU A 25 10.38 -29.94 33.61
CA GLU A 25 11.15 -31.17 33.81
C GLU A 25 10.46 -32.36 33.13
N LEU A 26 11.28 -33.28 32.65
CA LEU A 26 10.85 -34.56 32.09
C LEU A 26 11.31 -35.69 33.02
N ILE A 27 10.36 -36.35 33.69
CA ILE A 27 10.64 -37.50 34.55
C ILE A 27 10.63 -38.76 33.70
N MET A 28 11.79 -39.40 33.56
CA MET A 28 11.95 -40.67 32.86
C MET A 28 11.94 -41.84 33.87
N THR A 29 10.82 -42.58 33.92
CA THR A 29 10.70 -43.81 34.74
C THR A 29 10.19 -44.96 33.86
N ALA A 30 9.26 -45.80 34.36
CA ALA A 30 8.55 -46.78 33.52
C ALA A 30 7.60 -46.12 32.50
N LYS A 31 7.13 -44.90 32.80
CA LYS A 31 6.44 -44.00 31.87
C LYS A 31 7.09 -42.62 31.96
N GLU A 32 7.05 -41.91 30.85
CA GLU A 32 7.61 -40.56 30.76
C GLU A 32 6.53 -39.54 31.13
N TYR A 33 6.86 -38.63 32.06
CA TYR A 33 5.93 -37.61 32.54
C TYR A 33 6.51 -36.21 32.45
N MET A 34 5.69 -35.27 31.98
CA MET A 34 5.98 -33.84 31.98
C MET A 34 5.55 -33.23 33.32
N GLN A 35 6.49 -32.63 34.04
CA GLN A 35 6.26 -31.93 35.32
C GLN A 35 6.31 -30.41 35.14
N CYS A 36 5.48 -29.71 35.93
CA CYS A 36 5.28 -28.26 35.86
C CYS A 36 4.92 -27.81 34.43
N VAL A 37 3.72 -28.18 33.99
CA VAL A 37 3.26 -27.98 32.62
C VAL A 37 2.35 -26.76 32.52
N THR A 38 2.61 -25.93 31.51
CA THR A 38 1.82 -24.73 31.20
C THR A 38 1.33 -24.80 29.75
N ALA A 39 0.04 -24.54 29.53
CA ALA A 39 -0.54 -24.43 28.19
C ALA A 39 -0.08 -23.13 27.51
N VAL A 40 0.25 -23.19 26.22
CA VAL A 40 0.73 -22.03 25.45
C VAL A 40 0.08 -21.98 24.07
N ASP A 41 0.02 -20.80 23.46
CA ASP A 41 -0.32 -20.67 22.04
C ASP A 41 0.91 -21.02 21.18
N GLY A 42 0.72 -21.83 20.15
CA GLY A 42 1.77 -22.16 19.19
C GLY A 42 2.34 -20.94 18.46
N HIS A 43 1.56 -19.86 18.32
CA HIS A 43 2.06 -18.62 17.70
C HIS A 43 3.16 -17.96 18.53
N TRP A 44 3.06 -17.99 19.86
CA TRP A 44 4.10 -17.42 20.74
C TRP A 44 5.44 -18.14 20.58
N LEU A 45 5.41 -19.45 20.35
CA LEU A 45 6.63 -20.23 20.10
C LEU A 45 7.29 -19.81 18.78
N ALA A 46 6.50 -19.55 17.74
CA ALA A 46 7.03 -19.07 16.45
C ALA A 46 7.54 -17.62 16.51
N GLU A 47 6.91 -16.76 17.33
CA GLU A 47 7.34 -15.38 17.53
C GLU A 47 8.64 -15.29 18.34
N LEU A 48 8.75 -16.05 19.43
CA LEU A 48 9.92 -16.03 20.33
C LEU A 48 11.08 -16.92 19.85
N GLY A 49 10.77 -17.99 19.12
CA GLY A 49 11.74 -18.98 18.64
C GLY A 49 11.67 -19.21 17.13
N PRO A 50 11.84 -18.17 16.29
CA PRO A 50 11.65 -18.27 14.84
C PRO A 50 12.65 -19.22 14.15
N MET A 51 13.78 -19.53 14.78
CA MET A 51 14.76 -20.50 14.28
C MET A 51 14.32 -21.96 14.49
N PHE A 52 13.46 -22.22 15.48
CA PHE A 52 13.04 -23.56 15.87
C PHE A 52 11.61 -23.88 15.42
N PHE A 53 10.75 -22.86 15.35
CA PHE A 53 9.31 -23.05 15.13
C PHE A 53 8.84 -22.23 13.93
N SER A 54 7.95 -22.83 13.13
CA SER A 54 7.27 -22.16 12.03
C SER A 54 5.79 -22.52 12.05
N VAL A 55 4.92 -21.50 11.97
CA VAL A 55 3.48 -21.71 11.94
C VAL A 55 3.08 -22.23 10.56
N LYS A 56 2.80 -23.53 10.47
CA LYS A 56 2.22 -24.12 9.28
C LYS A 56 0.71 -23.90 9.32
N GLU A 57 0.21 -22.95 8.55
CA GLU A 57 -1.24 -22.72 8.41
C GLU A 57 -1.90 -23.85 7.59
N THR A 58 -1.92 -25.08 8.09
CA THR A 58 -2.68 -26.17 7.49
C THR A 58 -4.16 -25.98 7.77
N GLY A 59 -4.86 -25.25 6.90
CA GLY A 59 -6.29 -25.00 7.02
C GLY A 59 -6.75 -23.64 6.50
N ARG A 60 -5.85 -22.66 6.39
CA ARG A 60 -6.06 -21.50 5.51
C ARG A 60 -5.87 -21.98 4.08
N SER A 61 -6.92 -22.64 3.57
CA SER A 61 -7.16 -22.94 2.17
C SER A 61 -6.50 -21.89 1.29
N GLY A 62 -5.88 -22.27 0.18
CA GLY A 62 -5.36 -21.31 -0.80
C GLY A 62 -6.38 -20.22 -1.20
N SER A 63 -7.67 -20.40 -0.88
CA SER A 63 -8.72 -19.38 -0.91
C SER A 63 -8.49 -18.18 0.02
N ALA A 64 -8.06 -18.35 1.27
CA ALA A 64 -7.80 -17.24 2.19
C ALA A 64 -6.59 -16.38 1.74
N LYS A 65 -5.53 -17.04 1.26
CA LYS A 65 -4.36 -16.37 0.67
C LYS A 65 -4.74 -15.65 -0.63
N ARG A 66 -5.54 -16.28 -1.50
CA ARG A 66 -6.08 -15.65 -2.71
C ARG A 66 -6.95 -14.45 -2.39
N ARG A 67 -7.83 -14.54 -1.40
CA ARG A 67 -8.69 -13.43 -0.98
C ARG A 67 -7.88 -12.21 -0.54
N ARG A 68 -6.88 -12.40 0.34
CA ARG A 68 -5.97 -11.32 0.74
C ARG A 68 -5.22 -10.71 -0.45
N ALA A 69 -4.78 -11.53 -1.40
CA ALA A 69 -4.12 -11.05 -2.62
C ALA A 69 -5.08 -10.24 -3.52
N LEU A 70 -6.33 -10.68 -3.65
CA LEU A 70 -7.36 -9.98 -4.43
C LEU A 70 -7.77 -8.65 -3.78
N GLU A 71 -7.93 -8.64 -2.45
CA GLU A 71 -8.15 -7.42 -1.66
C GLU A 71 -6.99 -6.44 -1.84
N HIS A 72 -5.75 -6.92 -1.82
CA HIS A 72 -4.57 -6.10 -2.05
C HIS A 72 -4.53 -5.51 -3.46
N LEU A 73 -4.81 -6.31 -4.49
CA LEU A 73 -4.90 -5.84 -5.88
C LEU A 73 -6.00 -4.79 -6.08
N HIS A 74 -7.19 -5.03 -5.53
CA HIS A 74 -8.30 -4.08 -5.61
C HIS A 74 -7.97 -2.76 -4.91
N HIS A 75 -7.29 -2.83 -3.76
CA HIS A 75 -6.81 -1.64 -3.07
C HIS A 75 -5.80 -0.85 -3.90
N MET A 76 -4.81 -1.53 -4.50
CA MET A 76 -3.86 -0.89 -5.40
C MET A 76 -4.53 -0.27 -6.63
N GLU A 77 -5.48 -0.97 -7.25
CA GLU A 77 -6.23 -0.47 -8.41
C GLU A 77 -7.01 0.81 -8.06
N GLY A 78 -7.67 0.83 -6.90
CA GLY A 78 -8.38 2.02 -6.41
C GLY A 78 -7.44 3.22 -6.22
N GLN A 79 -6.27 2.99 -5.62
CA GLN A 79 -5.25 4.04 -5.47
C GLN A 79 -4.76 4.56 -6.83
N MET A 80 -4.51 3.66 -7.78
CA MET A 80 -4.03 4.02 -9.12
C MET A 80 -5.06 4.86 -9.88
N LYS A 81 -6.35 4.49 -9.83
CA LYS A 81 -7.44 5.25 -10.43
C LYS A 81 -7.57 6.65 -9.83
N ALA A 82 -7.50 6.76 -8.50
CA ALA A 82 -7.56 8.06 -7.83
C ALA A 82 -6.38 8.95 -8.23
N ALA A 83 -5.17 8.40 -8.27
CA ALA A 83 -3.98 9.14 -8.72
C ALA A 83 -4.08 9.55 -10.20
N GLN A 84 -4.62 8.69 -11.06
CA GLN A 84 -4.78 8.99 -12.48
C GLN A 84 -5.82 10.08 -12.73
N GLU A 85 -6.91 10.08 -11.97
CA GLU A 85 -7.94 11.14 -12.00
C GLU A 85 -7.33 12.49 -11.58
N GLU A 86 -6.56 12.52 -10.49
CA GLU A 86 -5.89 13.74 -10.02
C GLU A 86 -4.89 14.28 -11.04
N MET A 87 -4.09 13.40 -11.64
CA MET A 87 -3.14 13.77 -12.70
C MET A 87 -3.86 14.32 -13.94
N ARG A 88 -4.99 13.73 -14.33
CA ARG A 88 -5.81 14.22 -15.45
C ARG A 88 -6.36 15.61 -15.18
N VAL A 89 -6.97 15.83 -14.01
CA VAL A 89 -7.47 17.15 -13.62
C VAL A 89 -6.36 18.20 -13.65
N ARG A 90 -5.18 17.85 -13.10
CA ARG A 90 -4.02 18.75 -13.12
C ARG A 90 -3.51 19.04 -14.54
N GLN A 91 -3.54 18.04 -15.42
CA GLN A 91 -3.16 18.21 -16.81
C GLN A 91 -4.16 19.11 -17.55
N GLU A 92 -5.46 18.87 -17.42
CA GLU A 92 -6.52 19.71 -18.02
C GLU A 92 -6.45 21.16 -17.53
N GLU A 93 -6.21 21.37 -16.23
CA GLU A 93 -5.99 22.72 -15.70
C GLU A 93 -4.76 23.38 -16.30
N SER A 94 -3.66 22.63 -16.46
CA SER A 94 -2.44 23.14 -17.08
C SER A 94 -2.64 23.48 -18.56
N GLU A 95 -3.37 22.65 -19.31
CA GLU A 95 -3.70 22.84 -20.72
C GLU A 95 -4.64 24.03 -20.90
N ARG A 96 -5.68 24.15 -20.05
CA ARG A 96 -6.59 25.30 -20.05
C ARG A 96 -5.85 26.59 -19.71
N ARG A 97 -4.96 26.56 -18.71
CA ARG A 97 -4.12 27.70 -18.35
C ARG A 97 -3.17 28.08 -19.48
N ASN A 98 -2.57 27.11 -20.17
CA ASN A 98 -1.75 27.34 -21.35
C ASN A 98 -2.56 27.93 -22.51
N MET A 99 -3.74 27.40 -22.84
CA MET A 99 -4.61 27.96 -23.88
C MET A 99 -5.01 29.42 -23.61
N VAL A 100 -5.39 29.75 -22.38
CA VAL A 100 -5.73 31.12 -22.00
C VAL A 100 -4.50 32.04 -22.08
N SER A 101 -3.32 31.54 -21.67
CA SER A 101 -2.06 32.27 -21.80
C SER A 101 -1.71 32.57 -23.26
N VAL A 102 -1.84 31.58 -24.16
CA VAL A 102 -1.56 31.72 -25.60
C VAL A 102 -2.50 32.74 -26.25
N ARG A 103 -3.80 32.72 -25.92
CA ARG A 103 -4.78 33.71 -26.41
C ARG A 103 -4.48 35.13 -25.92
N LYS A 104 -3.96 35.28 -24.70
CA LYS A 104 -3.62 36.59 -24.14
C LYS A 104 -2.33 37.18 -24.74
N SER A 105 -1.46 36.34 -25.30
CA SER A 105 -0.25 36.75 -26.04
C SER A 105 -0.48 37.05 -27.52
N GLU A 106 -1.73 37.03 -28.01
CA GLU A 106 -2.06 37.48 -29.36
C GLU A 106 -1.94 39.02 -29.42
N ILE A 107 -0.71 39.50 -29.65
CA ILE A 107 -0.37 40.93 -29.70
C ILE A 107 -0.95 41.52 -31.00
N ILE A 108 -2.04 42.28 -30.89
CA ILE A 108 -2.53 43.14 -31.97
C ILE A 108 -1.51 44.26 -32.13
N THR A 109 -0.61 44.12 -33.12
CA THR A 109 0.46 45.10 -33.36
C THR A 109 -0.13 46.32 -34.08
N PRO A 110 -0.19 47.50 -33.45
CA PRO A 110 -0.69 48.70 -34.12
C PRO A 110 0.25 49.06 -35.28
N GLY A 111 -0.27 49.09 -36.51
CA GLY A 111 0.52 49.37 -37.72
C GLY A 111 0.95 48.13 -38.53
N ALA A 112 0.57 46.92 -38.11
CA ALA A 112 0.73 45.72 -38.95
C ALA A 112 -0.16 45.84 -40.20
N ARG A 113 0.44 45.62 -41.38
CA ARG A 113 -0.27 45.63 -42.68
C ARG A 113 -0.65 44.21 -43.06
N GLU A 114 -1.90 44.00 -43.44
CA GLU A 114 -2.29 42.73 -44.07
C GLU A 114 -1.67 42.62 -45.48
N PRO A 115 -1.24 41.42 -45.91
CA PRO A 115 -0.67 41.21 -47.24
C PRO A 115 -1.66 41.65 -48.33
N GLY A 116 -1.29 42.69 -49.10
CA GLY A 116 -2.13 43.24 -50.18
C GLY A 116 -2.70 44.64 -49.92
N THR A 117 -2.52 45.21 -48.73
CA THR A 117 -3.00 46.58 -48.44
C THR A 117 -2.00 47.64 -48.94
N PRO A 118 -2.38 48.56 -49.86
CA PRO A 118 -1.47 49.60 -50.35
C PRO A 118 -1.07 50.58 -49.24
N ALA A 119 0.21 50.96 -49.21
CA ALA A 119 0.76 51.87 -48.22
C ALA A 119 0.13 53.27 -48.33
N THR A 120 -0.44 53.80 -47.26
CA THR A 120 -0.85 55.21 -47.21
C THR A 120 0.39 56.12 -47.34
N PRO A 121 0.38 57.10 -48.26
CA PRO A 121 1.54 57.94 -48.50
C PRO A 121 1.84 58.79 -47.26
N ARG A 122 3.10 58.71 -46.79
CA ARG A 122 3.58 59.50 -45.66
C ARG A 122 3.59 60.97 -46.05
N ARG A 123 2.60 61.73 -45.57
CA ARG A 123 2.54 63.18 -45.71
C ARG A 123 3.61 63.77 -44.78
N THR A 124 4.75 64.17 -45.32
CA THR A 124 5.74 64.95 -44.58
C THR A 124 5.16 66.33 -44.29
N PRO A 125 5.13 66.79 -43.01
CA PRO A 125 4.71 68.16 -42.72
C PRO A 125 5.72 69.12 -43.34
N VAL A 126 5.21 70.12 -44.05
CA VAL A 126 6.02 71.15 -44.72
C VAL A 126 6.78 71.93 -43.65
N ARG A 127 8.10 72.02 -43.84
CA ARG A 127 9.05 72.79 -43.04
C ARG A 127 8.54 74.21 -42.82
N LEU A 128 8.04 74.52 -41.63
CA LEU A 128 7.85 75.91 -41.20
C LEU A 128 9.24 76.49 -40.93
N GLY A 129 9.68 77.43 -41.75
CA GLY A 129 10.86 78.25 -41.48
C GLY A 129 10.46 79.55 -40.79
N LEU A 130 11.10 79.87 -39.65
CA LEU A 130 12.06 80.96 -39.44
C LEU A 130 12.63 80.81 -38.03
#